data_AF-A0AA43EAP7-F1
#
_entry.id   AF-A0AA43EAP7-F1
#
_cell.length_a   1.000
_cell.length_b   1.000
_cell.length_c   1.000
_cell.angle_alpha   90.00
_cell.angle_beta   90.00
_cell.angle_gamma   90.00
#
_symmetry.space_group_name_H-M   'P 1'
#
loop_
_entity.id
_entity.type
_entity.pdbx_description
1 polymer ?
#
loop_
_entity_poly.entity_id
_entity_poly.type
_entity_poly.pdbx_seq_one_letter_code
_entity_poly.pdbx_strand_id
1 'polypeptide(L)'
;MLKGKFAILSLVAAALLCWQVAGVDTVNSGIVDPCNSTASSAAGVHFICPQGDGDPLSGAGLTISVTINDNTNAPVAGIPAADFWLIGCNDLIVLCGGSGSINATAATDANGMTTIAGDISGSGCDTGVRVVCQGIVLGNGACAPLCLAIAVRSPDQKNTAGGPPEGLVSGSDFAFFGTSYQSPPKPLFACHDFVTFGTITVADFAKFGAHYNHQC
;
A
#
# COMPACT_ATOMS: atom_id res chain seq x y z
N MET A 1 -65.44 -0.81 3.92
CA MET A 1 -64.14 -1.08 4.56
C MET A 1 -62.97 -1.18 3.56
N LEU A 2 -62.88 -0.32 2.52
CA LEU A 2 -61.78 -0.37 1.53
C LEU A 2 -60.98 0.93 1.35
N LYS A 3 -61.30 2.03 2.05
CA LYS A 3 -60.60 3.32 1.87
C LYS A 3 -59.24 3.41 2.61
N GLY A 4 -59.01 2.60 3.63
CA GLY A 4 -57.75 2.63 4.43
C GLY A 4 -56.59 1.84 3.84
N LYS A 5 -56.85 0.86 2.97
CA LYS A 5 -55.79 -0.03 2.43
C LYS A 5 -54.99 0.60 1.28
N PHE A 6 -55.58 1.55 0.55
CA PHE A 6 -54.91 2.26 -0.55
C PHE A 6 -53.92 3.33 -0.07
N ALA A 7 -54.20 4.00 1.05
CA ALA A 7 -53.29 5.01 1.61
C ALA A 7 -51.97 4.40 2.10
N ILE A 8 -52.02 3.20 2.69
CA ILE A 8 -50.83 2.49 3.18
C ILE A 8 -49.95 2.00 2.02
N LEU A 9 -50.56 1.49 0.93
CA LEU A 9 -49.81 1.06 -0.25
C LEU A 9 -49.08 2.23 -0.94
N SER A 10 -49.70 3.42 -0.97
CA SER A 10 -49.09 4.62 -1.57
C SER A 10 -47.92 5.16 -0.74
N LEU A 11 -47.99 5.10 0.59
CA LEU A 11 -46.88 5.49 1.48
C LEU A 11 -45.69 4.54 1.38
N VAL A 12 -45.93 3.23 1.29
CA VAL A 12 -44.86 2.23 1.10
C VAL A 12 -44.21 2.36 -0.28
N ALA A 13 -45.00 2.62 -1.33
CA ALA A 13 -44.48 2.86 -2.67
C ALA A 13 -43.64 4.16 -2.74
N ALA A 14 -44.08 5.24 -2.08
CA ALA A 14 -43.31 6.48 -2.00
C ALA A 14 -42.01 6.32 -1.20
N ALA A 15 -42.03 5.53 -0.11
CA ALA A 15 -40.83 5.21 0.66
C ALA A 15 -39.84 4.35 -0.13
N LEU A 16 -40.30 3.35 -0.90
CA LEU A 16 -39.44 2.58 -1.80
C LEU A 16 -38.87 3.43 -2.94
N LEU A 17 -39.66 4.36 -3.48
CA LEU A 17 -39.18 5.28 -4.51
C LEU A 17 -38.10 6.20 -3.94
N CYS A 18 -38.31 6.80 -2.76
CA CYS A 18 -37.32 7.63 -2.07
C CYS A 18 -36.05 6.85 -1.70
N TRP A 19 -36.15 5.55 -1.40
CA TRP A 19 -34.99 4.71 -1.11
C TRP A 19 -34.16 4.38 -2.36
N GLN A 20 -34.80 4.34 -3.55
CA GLN A 20 -34.10 4.17 -4.83
C GLN A 20 -33.46 5.46 -5.36
N VAL A 21 -33.86 6.64 -4.88
CA VAL A 21 -33.21 7.93 -5.20
C VAL A 21 -32.17 8.36 -4.16
N ALA A 22 -32.13 7.69 -3.00
CA ALA A 22 -31.06 7.87 -2.02
C ALA A 22 -29.78 7.17 -2.52
N GLY A 23 -29.12 7.80 -3.49
CA GLY A 23 -27.73 7.55 -3.85
C GLY A 23 -27.46 6.17 -4.42
N VAL A 24 -27.77 5.95 -5.69
CA VAL A 24 -26.69 5.41 -6.52
C VAL A 24 -25.67 6.54 -6.55
N ASP A 25 -24.73 6.55 -5.61
CA ASP A 25 -23.50 7.28 -5.81
C ASP A 25 -22.98 6.73 -7.13
N THR A 26 -23.16 7.50 -8.21
CA THR A 26 -22.34 7.34 -9.37
C THR A 26 -20.94 7.45 -8.81
N VAL A 27 -20.26 6.31 -8.67
CA VAL A 27 -18.84 6.25 -8.38
C VAL A 27 -18.22 6.91 -9.59
N ASN A 28 -18.19 8.24 -9.57
CA ASN A 28 -17.44 9.03 -10.49
C ASN A 28 -16.01 8.88 -9.99
N SER A 29 -15.44 7.72 -10.31
CA SER A 29 -14.01 7.54 -10.43
C SER A 29 -13.57 8.49 -11.55
N GLY A 30 -13.52 9.78 -11.24
CA GLY A 30 -13.14 10.82 -12.17
C GLY A 30 -11.77 10.50 -12.77
N ILE A 31 -11.46 11.11 -13.91
CA ILE A 31 -10.20 10.85 -14.59
C ILE A 31 -9.06 11.41 -13.74
N VAL A 32 -8.27 10.52 -13.14
CA VAL A 32 -7.07 10.87 -12.37
C VAL A 32 -6.05 11.52 -13.29
N ASP A 33 -5.59 12.72 -12.94
CA ASP A 33 -4.45 13.35 -13.59
C ASP A 33 -3.20 13.22 -12.70
N PRO A 34 -2.17 12.45 -13.12
CA PRO A 34 -0.94 12.30 -12.36
C PRO A 34 -0.14 13.61 -12.24
N CYS A 35 -0.38 14.58 -13.13
CA CYS A 35 0.26 15.89 -13.10
C CYS A 35 -0.30 16.79 -12.00
N ASN A 36 -1.58 16.67 -11.68
CA ASN A 36 -2.25 17.51 -10.69
C ASN A 36 -2.47 16.78 -9.35
N SER A 37 -2.29 15.46 -9.34
CA SER A 37 -2.36 14.63 -8.14
C SER A 37 -1.01 14.56 -7.43
N THR A 38 -1.03 14.41 -6.12
CA THR A 38 0.16 14.40 -5.27
C THR A 38 0.08 13.30 -4.22
N ALA A 39 1.24 12.80 -3.80
CA ALA A 39 1.38 12.02 -2.58
C ALA A 39 2.50 12.59 -1.70
N SER A 40 2.46 12.35 -0.39
CA SER A 40 3.52 12.76 0.52
C SER A 40 3.58 11.86 1.73
N SER A 41 4.78 11.67 2.28
CA SER A 41 5.02 10.99 3.55
C SER A 41 6.31 11.52 4.17
N ALA A 42 6.48 11.33 5.48
CA ALA A 42 7.81 11.36 6.08
C ALA A 42 8.71 10.31 5.43
N ALA A 43 10.02 10.59 5.39
CA ALA A 43 11.02 9.60 5.01
C ALA A 43 11.23 8.57 6.12
N GLY A 44 11.52 7.33 5.76
CA GLY A 44 11.79 6.29 6.75
C GLY A 44 12.01 4.92 6.14
N VAL A 45 11.95 3.91 6.99
CA VAL A 45 12.09 2.51 6.62
C VAL A 45 10.85 1.77 7.09
N HIS A 46 10.34 0.88 6.26
CA HIS A 46 9.19 0.06 6.55
C HIS A 46 9.54 -1.41 6.31
N PHE A 47 9.34 -2.21 7.35
CA PHE A 47 9.57 -3.65 7.30
C PHE A 47 8.28 -4.36 6.91
N ILE A 48 8.34 -5.15 5.84
CA ILE A 48 7.20 -5.90 5.30
C ILE A 48 7.48 -7.40 5.34
N CYS A 49 6.43 -8.20 5.24
CA CYS A 49 6.54 -9.65 5.21
C CYS A 49 5.51 -10.22 4.24
N PRO A 50 5.79 -11.34 3.54
CA PRO A 50 4.81 -11.99 2.67
C PRO A 50 3.48 -12.28 3.36
N GLN A 51 3.50 -12.74 4.62
CA GLN A 51 2.30 -13.06 5.39
C GLN A 51 1.46 -11.83 5.79
N GLY A 52 1.97 -10.61 5.56
CA GLY A 52 1.28 -9.37 5.93
C GLY A 52 1.37 -9.04 7.42
N ASP A 53 2.23 -9.71 8.19
CA ASP A 53 2.48 -9.47 9.60
C ASP A 53 3.81 -8.71 9.85
N GLY A 54 4.21 -7.90 8.88
CA GLY A 54 5.24 -6.89 9.07
C GLY A 54 4.82 -5.81 10.06
N ASP A 55 5.60 -4.74 10.14
CA ASP A 55 5.21 -3.60 10.97
C ASP A 55 4.19 -2.77 10.17
N PRO A 56 3.06 -2.29 10.73
CA PRO A 56 2.16 -1.38 10.01
C PRO A 56 2.88 -0.07 9.67
N LEU A 57 2.51 0.60 8.57
CA LEU A 57 3.11 1.89 8.19
C LEU A 57 3.04 2.89 9.35
N SER A 58 1.86 2.98 9.97
CA SER A 58 1.64 3.84 11.16
C SER A 58 2.51 3.45 12.36
N GLY A 59 2.79 2.16 12.55
CA GLY A 59 3.70 1.67 13.59
C GLY A 59 5.16 2.08 13.35
N ALA A 60 5.56 2.24 12.09
CA ALA A 60 6.84 2.81 11.69
C ALA A 60 6.86 4.35 11.71
N GLY A 61 5.78 5.00 12.16
CA GLY A 61 5.64 6.46 12.14
C GLY A 61 5.43 7.03 10.74
N LEU A 62 5.01 6.20 9.78
CA LEU A 62 4.81 6.55 8.39
C LEU A 62 3.30 6.62 8.09
N THR A 63 2.92 7.61 7.30
CA THR A 63 1.56 7.72 6.75
C THR A 63 1.69 8.44 5.43
N ILE A 64 1.13 7.83 4.37
CA ILE A 64 1.13 8.43 3.05
C ILE A 64 -0.18 9.19 2.91
N SER A 65 -0.10 10.51 2.74
CA SER A 65 -1.21 11.35 2.35
C SER A 65 -1.29 11.42 0.83
N VAL A 66 -2.49 11.28 0.28
CA VAL A 66 -2.75 11.29 -1.15
C VAL A 66 -3.80 12.33 -1.46
N THR A 67 -3.60 13.11 -2.52
CA THR A 67 -4.58 14.06 -3.06
C THR A 67 -4.72 13.79 -4.55
N ILE A 68 -5.95 13.53 -4.98
CA ILE A 68 -6.29 13.20 -6.36
C ILE A 68 -7.08 14.34 -7.00
N ASN A 69 -6.55 14.83 -8.12
CA ASN A 69 -7.18 15.84 -8.96
C ASN A 69 -7.30 15.35 -10.40
N ASP A 70 -8.26 15.91 -11.13
CA ASP A 70 -8.41 15.70 -12.57
C ASP A 70 -7.55 16.69 -13.39
N ASN A 71 -7.70 16.66 -14.71
CA ASN A 71 -6.95 17.52 -15.63
C ASN A 71 -7.34 19.00 -15.59
N THR A 72 -8.44 19.34 -14.92
CA THR A 72 -8.85 20.72 -14.63
C THR A 72 -8.41 21.18 -13.24
N ASN A 73 -7.65 20.35 -12.53
CA ASN A 73 -7.22 20.54 -11.15
C ASN A 73 -8.40 20.55 -10.15
N ALA A 74 -9.51 19.88 -10.49
CA ALA A 74 -10.63 19.67 -9.58
C ALA A 74 -10.45 18.37 -8.78
N PRO A 75 -10.82 18.35 -7.49
CA PRO A 75 -10.67 17.16 -6.65
C PRO A 75 -11.57 16.02 -7.11
N VAL A 76 -11.03 14.79 -7.09
CA VAL A 76 -11.78 13.58 -7.46
C VAL A 76 -12.18 12.81 -6.20
N ALA A 77 -13.44 12.98 -5.80
CA ALA A 77 -14.02 12.28 -4.65
C ALA A 77 -14.53 10.88 -4.99
N GLY A 78 -14.61 10.00 -3.98
CA GLY A 78 -15.25 8.68 -4.09
C GLY A 78 -14.43 7.59 -4.77
N ILE A 79 -13.14 7.80 -5.05
CA ILE A 79 -12.26 6.74 -5.56
C ILE A 79 -12.13 5.67 -4.46
N PRO A 80 -12.50 4.39 -4.71
CA PRO A 80 -12.45 3.33 -3.72
C PRO A 80 -11.06 3.13 -3.13
N ALA A 81 -10.99 2.74 -1.86
CA ALA A 81 -9.74 2.42 -1.17
C ALA A 81 -8.89 1.35 -1.89
N ALA A 82 -9.56 0.39 -2.55
CA ALA A 82 -8.93 -0.71 -3.28
C ALA A 82 -8.32 -0.31 -4.63
N ASP A 83 -8.59 0.91 -5.10
CA ASP A 83 -7.97 1.44 -6.33
C ASP A 83 -6.60 2.06 -6.07
N PHE A 84 -6.13 2.04 -4.81
CA PHE A 84 -4.81 2.50 -4.41
C PHE A 84 -3.92 1.31 -4.07
N TRP A 85 -2.67 1.32 -4.54
CA TRP A 85 -1.63 0.39 -4.10
C TRP A 85 -0.24 1.04 -4.21
N LEU A 86 0.79 0.38 -3.66
CA LEU A 86 2.16 0.86 -3.74
C LEU A 86 3.00 -0.04 -4.66
N ILE A 87 3.97 0.56 -5.34
CA ILE A 87 5.01 -0.17 -6.07
C ILE A 87 6.39 0.36 -5.63
N GLY A 88 7.43 -0.44 -5.82
CA GLY A 88 8.80 -0.01 -5.59
C GLY A 88 9.24 1.06 -6.59
N CYS A 89 10.09 2.00 -6.18
CA CYS A 89 10.63 2.98 -7.11
C CYS A 89 11.58 2.38 -8.16
N ASN A 90 12.19 1.24 -7.85
CA ASN A 90 13.06 0.46 -8.74
C ASN A 90 12.39 -0.85 -9.17
N ASP A 91 11.08 -1.00 -8.95
CA ASP A 91 10.30 -2.21 -9.22
C ASP A 91 10.84 -3.46 -8.51
N LEU A 92 11.41 -3.28 -7.31
CA LEU A 92 12.00 -4.36 -6.50
C LEU A 92 11.10 -4.84 -5.36
N ILE A 93 9.83 -4.41 -5.34
CA ILE A 93 8.81 -4.87 -4.39
C ILE A 93 7.82 -5.77 -5.13
N VAL A 94 7.55 -6.94 -4.58
CA VAL A 94 6.54 -7.89 -5.08
C VAL A 94 5.43 -7.98 -4.04
N LEU A 95 4.22 -7.55 -4.38
CA LEU A 95 3.08 -7.65 -3.46
C LEU A 95 2.47 -9.05 -3.52
N CYS A 96 2.08 -9.58 -2.35
CA CYS A 96 1.23 -10.76 -2.28
C CYS A 96 -0.20 -10.32 -2.66
N GLY A 97 -0.62 -10.60 -3.90
CA GLY A 97 -1.89 -10.09 -4.44
C GLY A 97 -3.11 -10.40 -3.55
N GLY A 98 -4.17 -9.59 -3.67
CA GLY A 98 -5.42 -9.73 -2.90
C GLY A 98 -5.73 -8.46 -2.09
N SER A 99 -6.75 -8.48 -1.23
CA SER A 99 -7.11 -7.32 -0.40
C SER A 99 -6.07 -6.98 0.70
N GLY A 100 -5.03 -7.80 0.86
CA GLY A 100 -3.87 -7.55 1.74
C GLY A 100 -2.76 -6.73 1.08
N SER A 101 -2.84 -6.45 -0.22
CA SER A 101 -1.87 -5.65 -0.95
C SER A 101 -2.23 -4.15 -0.88
N ILE A 102 -2.10 -3.56 0.31
CA ILE A 102 -2.07 -2.11 0.54
C ILE A 102 -3.26 -1.34 -0.07
N ASN A 103 -4.35 -1.20 0.68
CA ASN A 103 -5.42 -0.28 0.31
C ASN A 103 -5.24 1.07 1.01
N ALA A 104 -5.83 2.12 0.43
CA ALA A 104 -6.05 3.34 1.21
C ALA A 104 -6.96 3.05 2.41
N THR A 105 -6.90 3.90 3.43
CA THR A 105 -7.69 3.77 4.66
C THR A 105 -9.17 3.98 4.42
N ALA A 106 -9.51 4.74 3.37
CA ALA A 106 -10.88 5.04 2.96
C ALA A 106 -10.91 5.45 1.47
N ALA A 107 -12.11 5.55 0.90
CA ALA A 107 -12.29 6.21 -0.38
C ALA A 107 -11.88 7.69 -0.30
N THR A 108 -11.56 8.32 -1.44
CA THR A 108 -11.24 9.76 -1.44
C THR A 108 -12.42 10.60 -0.97
N ASP A 109 -12.13 11.59 -0.13
CA ASP A 109 -13.14 12.51 0.39
C ASP A 109 -13.56 13.57 -0.64
N ALA A 110 -14.43 14.51 -0.25
CA ALA A 110 -14.89 15.60 -1.12
C ALA A 110 -13.76 16.53 -1.63
N ASN A 111 -12.58 16.49 -1.01
CA ASN A 111 -11.39 17.23 -1.41
C ASN A 111 -10.41 16.34 -2.20
N GLY A 112 -10.81 15.14 -2.60
CA GLY A 112 -9.96 14.20 -3.33
C GLY A 112 -8.87 13.57 -2.46
N MET A 113 -8.99 13.63 -1.13
CA MET A 113 -7.95 13.20 -0.21
C MET A 113 -8.21 11.80 0.35
N THR A 114 -7.14 11.02 0.52
CA THR A 114 -7.14 9.79 1.32
C THR A 114 -5.77 9.56 1.95
N THR A 115 -5.64 8.52 2.77
CA THR A 115 -4.38 8.13 3.40
C THR A 115 -4.08 6.65 3.23
N ILE A 116 -2.82 6.25 3.32
CA ILE A 116 -2.38 4.85 3.38
C ILE A 116 -1.52 4.69 4.64
N ALA A 117 -1.93 3.80 5.54
CA ALA A 117 -1.31 3.63 6.87
C ALA A 117 -1.31 2.18 7.41
N GLY A 118 -1.84 1.23 6.64
CA GLY A 118 -2.01 -0.17 7.05
C GLY A 118 -0.77 -1.03 6.84
N ASP A 119 -0.99 -2.33 6.90
CA ASP A 119 0.03 -3.35 6.68
C ASP A 119 0.32 -3.51 5.18
N ILE A 120 1.57 -3.84 4.88
CA ILE A 120 2.00 -4.20 3.53
C ILE A 120 2.38 -5.67 3.53
N SER A 121 1.61 -6.47 2.79
CA SER A 121 1.93 -7.86 2.50
C SER A 121 2.74 -7.95 1.20
N GLY A 122 3.99 -8.38 1.32
CA GLY A 122 4.87 -8.49 0.17
C GLY A 122 6.33 -8.78 0.50
N SER A 123 7.12 -8.72 -0.56
CA SER A 123 8.50 -9.18 -0.63
C SER A 123 9.40 -8.15 -1.31
N GLY A 124 10.71 -8.32 -1.13
CA GLY A 124 11.75 -7.56 -1.80
C GLY A 124 12.37 -6.45 -0.98
N CYS A 125 13.10 -5.58 -1.68
CA CYS A 125 13.80 -4.44 -1.10
C CYS A 125 13.87 -3.28 -2.07
N ASP A 126 13.41 -2.10 -1.64
CA ASP A 126 13.49 -0.89 -2.44
C ASP A 126 13.84 0.32 -1.57
N THR A 127 14.36 1.38 -2.20
CA THR A 127 14.75 2.62 -1.53
C THR A 127 13.59 3.61 -1.40
N GLY A 128 12.48 3.34 -2.09
CA GLY A 128 11.29 4.16 -2.05
C GLY A 128 10.06 3.43 -2.57
N VAL A 129 8.91 4.07 -2.41
CA VAL A 129 7.63 3.61 -2.94
C VAL A 129 6.96 4.68 -3.80
N ARG A 130 6.22 4.25 -4.80
CA ARG A 130 5.31 5.09 -5.58
C ARG A 130 3.87 4.71 -5.27
N VAL A 131 3.00 5.70 -5.24
CA VAL A 131 1.55 5.47 -5.12
C VAL A 131 0.97 5.29 -6.50
N VAL A 132 0.15 4.25 -6.67
CA VAL A 132 -0.64 4.02 -7.87
C VAL A 132 -2.10 4.19 -7.51
N CYS A 133 -2.84 4.92 -8.35
CA CYS A 133 -4.28 5.11 -8.24
C CYS A 133 -4.91 4.75 -9.60
N GLN A 134 -5.82 3.77 -9.63
CA GLN A 134 -6.52 3.34 -10.86
C GLN A 134 -5.57 2.99 -12.02
N GLY A 135 -4.41 2.42 -11.70
CA GLY A 135 -3.39 2.03 -12.67
C GLY A 135 -2.45 3.16 -13.10
N ILE A 136 -2.63 4.37 -12.55
CA ILE A 136 -1.80 5.53 -12.83
C ILE A 136 -0.85 5.78 -11.66
N VAL A 137 0.45 5.82 -11.96
CA VAL A 137 1.48 6.22 -10.98
C VAL A 137 1.34 7.72 -10.72
N LEU A 138 1.16 8.10 -9.46
CA LEU A 138 1.01 9.51 -9.08
C LEU A 138 2.31 10.29 -9.27
N GLY A 139 2.17 11.54 -9.68
CA GLY A 139 3.28 12.44 -9.90
C GLY A 139 3.61 13.32 -8.70
N ASN A 140 4.54 14.24 -8.93
CA ASN A 140 5.00 15.25 -7.98
C ASN A 140 4.33 16.62 -8.17
N GLY A 141 3.14 16.67 -8.79
CA GLY A 141 2.53 17.93 -9.22
C GLY A 141 3.11 18.54 -10.52
N ALA A 142 4.04 17.83 -11.18
CA ALA A 142 4.70 18.28 -12.42
C ALA A 142 4.88 17.15 -13.45
N CYS A 143 3.94 16.18 -13.45
CA CYS A 143 3.93 15.02 -14.36
C CYS A 143 5.13 14.06 -14.26
N ALA A 144 6.02 14.23 -13.28
CA ALA A 144 7.12 13.30 -13.06
C ALA A 144 6.71 12.27 -11.99
N PRO A 145 6.96 10.96 -12.18
CA PRO A 145 6.65 9.94 -11.18
C PRO A 145 7.28 10.29 -9.81
N LEU A 146 6.46 10.31 -8.77
CA LEU A 146 6.93 10.64 -7.43
C LEU A 146 7.41 9.37 -6.71
N CYS A 147 8.68 9.38 -6.30
CA CYS A 147 9.24 8.38 -5.40
C CYS A 147 9.23 8.93 -3.96
N LEU A 148 8.38 8.35 -3.11
CA LEU A 148 8.38 8.63 -1.67
C LEU A 148 9.58 7.94 -1.03
N ALA A 149 10.31 8.65 -0.17
CA ALA A 149 11.51 8.17 0.51
C ALA A 149 11.20 7.20 1.68
N ILE A 150 10.36 6.20 1.42
CA ILE A 150 10.05 5.08 2.32
C ILE A 150 10.79 3.86 1.79
N ALA A 151 11.94 3.55 2.37
CA ALA A 151 12.66 2.33 2.03
C ALA A 151 11.88 1.11 2.54
N VAL A 152 11.71 0.10 1.69
CA VAL A 152 11.01 -1.13 2.03
C VAL A 152 12.02 -2.25 2.20
N ARG A 153 11.88 -3.03 3.28
CA ARG A 153 12.74 -4.16 3.60
C ARG A 153 11.88 -5.37 3.92
N SER A 154 12.07 -6.47 3.20
CA SER A 154 11.44 -7.76 3.49
C SER A 154 12.49 -8.81 3.82
N PRO A 155 12.19 -9.84 4.64
CA PRO A 155 13.06 -11.00 4.77
C PRO A 155 13.03 -11.90 3.52
N ASP A 156 11.99 -11.83 2.67
CA ASP A 156 11.94 -12.49 1.36
C ASP A 156 12.54 -11.54 0.32
N GLN A 157 13.78 -11.79 -0.07
CA GLN A 157 14.56 -10.89 -0.94
C GLN A 157 14.98 -11.56 -2.23
N LYS A 158 15.22 -12.87 -2.17
CA LYS A 158 16.02 -13.54 -3.18
C LYS A 158 15.94 -15.05 -3.05
N ASN A 159 15.56 -15.69 -4.15
CA ASN A 159 16.00 -17.06 -4.36
C ASN A 159 17.48 -17.11 -4.80
N THR A 160 18.20 -18.14 -4.35
CA THR A 160 19.67 -18.28 -4.40
C THR A 160 20.32 -18.10 -5.79
N ALA A 161 19.55 -17.96 -6.87
CA ALA A 161 20.01 -17.79 -8.25
C ALA A 161 20.00 -16.34 -8.79
N GLY A 162 19.57 -15.33 -8.00
CA GLY A 162 19.38 -13.98 -8.55
C GLY A 162 18.02 -13.75 -9.19
N GLY A 163 17.04 -14.61 -8.88
CA GLY A 163 15.64 -14.40 -9.25
C GLY A 163 14.96 -13.38 -8.34
N PRO A 164 13.76 -12.93 -8.73
CA PRO A 164 12.93 -12.06 -7.90
C PRO A 164 12.52 -12.76 -6.60
N PRO A 165 12.06 -12.00 -5.59
CA PRO A 165 11.39 -12.57 -4.41
C PRO A 165 10.23 -13.47 -4.82
N GLU A 166 10.00 -14.55 -4.07
CA GLU A 166 9.09 -15.63 -4.46
C GLU A 166 7.80 -15.71 -3.64
N GLY A 167 7.61 -14.76 -2.73
CA GLY A 167 6.46 -14.74 -1.82
C GLY A 167 6.59 -15.74 -0.68
N LEU A 168 7.81 -16.21 -0.38
CA LEU A 168 8.10 -17.19 0.67
C LEU A 168 9.46 -16.88 1.29
N VAL A 169 9.49 -16.68 2.61
CA VAL A 169 10.74 -16.56 3.37
C VAL A 169 11.33 -17.95 3.60
N SER A 170 12.40 -18.30 2.91
CA SER A 170 12.93 -19.66 2.88
C SER A 170 14.39 -19.75 3.34
N GLY A 171 14.94 -20.98 3.29
CA GLY A 171 16.37 -21.20 3.51
C GLY A 171 17.25 -20.52 2.45
N SER A 172 16.70 -20.17 1.28
CA SER A 172 17.41 -19.44 0.24
C SER A 172 17.65 -17.99 0.65
N ASP A 173 16.63 -17.32 1.20
CA ASP A 173 16.72 -15.99 1.78
C ASP A 173 17.65 -15.98 2.99
N PHE A 174 17.57 -17.01 3.82
CA PHE A 174 18.47 -17.16 4.97
C PHE A 174 19.94 -17.21 4.55
N ALA A 175 20.25 -18.00 3.51
CA ALA A 175 21.60 -18.09 2.97
C ALA A 175 22.06 -16.72 2.45
N PHE A 176 21.18 -15.98 1.77
CA PHE A 176 21.48 -14.63 1.28
C PHE A 176 21.70 -13.62 2.41
N PHE A 177 20.84 -13.63 3.43
CA PHE A 177 21.01 -12.86 4.67
C PHE A 177 22.39 -13.12 5.30
N GLY A 178 22.78 -14.40 5.42
CA GLY A 178 24.09 -14.80 5.95
C GLY A 178 25.28 -14.22 5.17
N THR A 179 25.15 -14.00 3.86
CA THR A 179 26.22 -13.34 3.08
C THR A 179 26.45 -11.89 3.50
N SER A 180 25.39 -11.18 3.90
CA SER A 180 25.43 -9.78 4.32
C SER A 180 25.72 -9.58 5.81
N TYR A 181 25.53 -10.61 6.64
CA TYR A 181 25.74 -10.51 8.08
C TYR A 181 27.16 -10.03 8.38
N GLN A 182 27.29 -8.95 9.16
CA GLN A 182 28.53 -8.19 9.32
C GLN A 182 29.50 -8.80 10.35
N SER A 183 29.45 -10.13 10.52
CA SER A 183 30.45 -10.91 11.26
C SER A 183 31.03 -12.00 10.35
N PRO A 184 32.27 -11.86 9.85
CA PRO A 184 33.20 -10.74 10.04
C PRO A 184 32.70 -9.43 9.38
N PRO A 185 33.31 -8.26 9.69
CA PRO A 185 32.88 -6.96 9.14
C PRO A 185 32.79 -6.93 7.62
N LYS A 186 31.68 -6.39 7.11
CA LYS A 186 31.36 -6.25 5.68
C LYS A 186 30.64 -4.93 5.43
N PRO A 187 30.61 -4.41 4.19
CA PRO A 187 29.76 -3.28 3.83
C PRO A 187 28.29 -3.54 4.22
N LEU A 188 27.60 -2.50 4.66
CA LEU A 188 26.18 -2.58 5.00
C LEU A 188 25.38 -2.87 3.73
N PHE A 189 24.60 -3.95 3.76
CA PHE A 189 23.52 -4.16 2.80
C PHE A 189 22.22 -3.74 3.46
N ALA A 190 21.80 -2.49 3.22
CA ALA A 190 20.69 -1.85 3.94
C ALA A 190 19.39 -2.66 3.94
N CYS A 191 19.17 -3.48 2.91
CA CYS A 191 18.01 -4.35 2.79
C CYS A 191 17.88 -5.40 3.91
N HIS A 192 18.97 -5.77 4.58
CA HIS A 192 18.98 -6.76 5.67
C HIS A 192 19.16 -6.13 7.07
N ASP A 193 19.14 -4.79 7.16
CA ASP A 193 19.11 -4.05 8.42
C ASP A 193 17.65 -3.85 8.85
N PHE A 194 16.93 -4.93 9.14
CA PHE A 194 15.51 -4.92 9.43
C PHE A 194 15.11 -4.05 10.64
N VAL A 195 15.98 -3.92 11.65
CA VAL A 195 15.72 -3.08 12.83
C VAL A 195 16.31 -1.67 12.75
N THR A 196 16.94 -1.31 11.62
CA THR A 196 17.38 0.05 11.27
C THR A 196 18.45 0.66 12.18
N PHE A 197 19.39 -0.15 12.66
CA PHE A 197 20.50 0.34 13.50
C PHE A 197 21.72 0.79 12.69
N GLY A 198 21.66 0.71 11.35
CA GLY A 198 22.80 1.02 10.49
C GLY A 198 23.89 -0.06 10.50
N THR A 199 23.60 -1.21 11.13
CA THR A 199 24.45 -2.40 11.17
C THR A 199 23.57 -3.64 11.22
N ILE A 200 23.98 -4.72 10.56
CA ILE A 200 23.26 -6.01 10.57
C ILE A 200 23.75 -6.84 11.75
N THR A 201 22.86 -7.06 12.71
CA THR A 201 23.14 -7.64 14.03
C THR A 201 22.27 -8.87 14.32
N VAL A 202 22.44 -9.43 15.52
CA VAL A 202 21.59 -10.52 16.01
C VAL A 202 20.11 -10.11 16.11
N ALA A 203 19.80 -8.82 16.25
CA ALA A 203 18.42 -8.33 16.25
C ALA A 203 17.78 -8.50 14.86
N ASP A 204 18.52 -8.23 13.79
CA ASP A 204 18.08 -8.48 12.40
C ASP A 204 17.91 -9.98 12.13
N PHE A 205 18.84 -10.80 12.63
CA PHE A 205 18.71 -12.26 12.56
C PHE A 205 17.46 -12.75 13.30
N ALA A 206 17.17 -12.21 14.49
CA ALA A 206 15.97 -12.57 15.24
C ALA A 206 14.69 -12.12 14.52
N LYS A 207 14.67 -10.92 13.94
CA LYS A 207 13.55 -10.44 13.10
C LYS A 207 13.37 -11.36 11.90
N PHE A 208 14.43 -11.69 11.16
CA PHE A 208 14.35 -12.67 10.06
C PHE A 208 13.76 -14.01 10.52
N GLY A 209 14.29 -14.57 11.61
CA GLY A 209 13.87 -15.86 12.14
C GLY A 209 12.40 -15.89 12.58
N ALA A 210 11.88 -14.77 13.07
CA ALA A 210 10.46 -14.62 13.42
C ALA A 210 9.52 -14.69 12.21
N HIS A 211 10.03 -14.47 10.99
CA HIS A 211 9.26 -14.52 9.75
C HIS A 211 9.66 -15.69 8.84
N TYR A 212 10.46 -16.65 9.34
CA TYR A 212 10.86 -17.81 8.55
C TYR A 212 9.65 -18.68 8.18
N ASN A 213 9.58 -19.13 6.93
CA ASN A 213 8.42 -19.80 6.30
C ASN A 213 7.15 -18.95 6.20
N HIS A 214 7.20 -17.63 6.42
CA HIS A 214 6.07 -16.77 6.09
C HIS A 214 5.90 -16.67 4.58
N GLN A 215 4.67 -16.67 4.12
CA GLN A 215 4.34 -16.72 2.70
C GLN A 215 3.12 -15.86 2.37
N CYS A 216 2.99 -15.51 1.09
CA CYS A 216 1.70 -15.22 0.49
C CYS A 216 0.82 -16.49 0.53
#